data_AF-X6N4T3-F1
#
_entry.id   AF-X6N4T3-F1
#
_cell.length_a   1.000
_cell.length_b   1.000
_cell.length_c   1.000
_cell.angle_alpha   90.00
_cell.angle_beta   90.00
_cell.angle_gamma   90.00
#
_symmetry.space_group_name_H-M   'P 1'
#
loop_
_entity.id
_entity.type
_entity.pdbx_description
1 polymer ?
#
loop_
_entity_poly.entity_id
_entity_poly.type
_entity_poly.pdbx_seq_one_letter_code
_entity_poly.pdbx_strand_id
1 'polypeptide(L)'
;MYEPNGKFKEPRCFPSNPDLVVVDSESIAQAPVRYLVAGIGDAMSTYYEARCCFENEKATNMVGARPTLTALALGELCCKILFESGIKAREAVLKQQVTPDLEKVIEANTLLSGVGFESGGLACAHAIAQGLTASKHIEKNFMHGEMVAAGFV
;
A
#
# COMPACT_ATOMS: atom_id res chain seq x y z
N MET A 1 -8.85 -12.57 -0.70
CA MET A 1 -9.41 -13.65 -1.54
C MET A 1 -10.32 -13.04 -2.60
N TYR A 2 -10.26 -13.56 -3.82
CA TYR A 2 -11.09 -13.11 -4.93
C TYR A 2 -11.96 -14.27 -5.42
N GLU A 3 -13.14 -13.94 -5.93
CA GLU A 3 -13.95 -14.88 -6.71
C GLU A 3 -13.25 -15.22 -8.04
N PRO A 4 -13.61 -16.33 -8.73
CA PRO A 4 -13.06 -16.66 -10.05
C PRO A 4 -13.25 -15.57 -11.12
N ASN A 5 -14.19 -14.64 -10.89
CA ASN A 5 -14.48 -13.51 -11.76
C ASN A 5 -13.66 -12.24 -11.43
N GLY A 6 -12.72 -12.30 -10.48
CA GLY A 6 -11.86 -11.18 -10.08
C GLY A 6 -12.45 -10.23 -9.04
N LYS A 7 -13.71 -10.43 -8.63
CA LYS A 7 -14.35 -9.61 -7.58
C LYS A 7 -13.75 -9.90 -6.21
N PHE A 8 -13.48 -8.85 -5.43
CA PHE A 8 -13.07 -8.99 -4.04
C PHE A 8 -14.11 -9.77 -3.23
N LYS A 9 -13.66 -10.76 -2.45
CA LYS A 9 -14.52 -11.57 -1.58
C LYS A 9 -14.31 -11.22 -0.11
N GLU A 10 -13.14 -11.54 0.42
CA GLU A 10 -12.81 -11.37 1.84
C GLU A 10 -11.29 -11.45 2.06
N PRO A 11 -10.73 -10.79 3.10
CA PRO A 11 -9.36 -11.04 3.52
C PRO A 11 -9.25 -12.42 4.19
N ARG A 12 -8.08 -13.07 4.05
CA ARG A 12 -7.76 -14.29 4.81
C ARG A 12 -6.66 -13.94 5.81
N CYS A 13 -6.98 -13.98 7.10
CA CYS A 13 -6.02 -13.71 8.16
C CYS A 13 -5.31 -15.01 8.59
N PHE A 14 -4.01 -14.91 8.82
CA PHE A 14 -3.17 -15.99 9.36
C PHE A 14 -2.77 -15.67 10.80
N PRO A 15 -2.40 -16.68 11.62
CA PRO A 15 -2.05 -16.46 13.02
C PRO A 15 -0.72 -15.70 13.22
N SER A 16 0.11 -15.61 12.18
CA SER A 16 1.39 -14.90 12.20
C SER A 16 1.69 -14.27 10.85
N ASN A 17 2.45 -13.17 10.86
CA ASN A 17 3.08 -12.62 9.66
C ASN A 17 4.15 -13.59 9.11
N PRO A 18 4.62 -13.40 7.86
CA PRO A 18 5.73 -14.17 7.32
C PRO A 18 7.00 -14.03 8.17
N ASP A 19 7.78 -15.11 8.29
CA ASP A 19 9.04 -15.10 9.05
C ASP A 19 10.12 -14.18 8.44
N LEU A 20 10.09 -13.99 7.11
CA LEU A 20 11.04 -13.18 6.37
C LEU A 20 10.40 -12.60 5.10
N VAL A 21 10.67 -11.32 4.85
CA VAL A 21 10.40 -10.66 3.57
C VAL A 21 11.74 -10.18 3.01
N VAL A 22 12.14 -10.72 1.87
CA VAL A 22 13.35 -10.29 1.15
C VAL A 22 12.93 -9.49 -0.06
N VAL A 23 13.49 -8.29 -0.20
CA VAL A 23 13.19 -7.40 -1.32
C VAL A 23 14.50 -7.11 -2.05
N ASP A 24 14.58 -7.51 -3.31
CA ASP A 24 15.73 -7.26 -4.17
C ASP A 24 15.47 -6.02 -5.02
N SER A 25 16.18 -4.94 -4.70
CA SER A 25 16.06 -3.63 -5.34
C SER A 25 16.51 -3.64 -6.80
N GLU A 26 17.45 -4.50 -7.19
CA GLU A 26 17.85 -4.65 -8.60
C GLU A 26 16.71 -5.25 -9.41
N SER A 27 16.10 -6.32 -8.90
CA SER A 27 14.91 -6.93 -9.51
C SER A 27 13.76 -5.92 -9.67
N ILE A 28 13.53 -5.05 -8.67
CA ILE A 28 12.52 -3.99 -8.75
C ILE A 28 12.90 -2.91 -9.76
N ALA A 29 14.15 -2.47 -9.79
CA ALA A 29 14.63 -1.45 -10.73
C ALA A 29 14.47 -1.88 -12.20
N GLN A 30 14.54 -3.19 -12.47
CA GLN A 30 14.37 -3.76 -13.81
C GLN A 30 12.91 -4.02 -14.20
N ALA A 31 11.97 -3.93 -13.26
CA ALA A 31 10.55 -4.18 -13.52
C ALA A 31 9.89 -3.00 -14.28
N PRO A 32 8.77 -3.23 -14.99
CA PRO A 32 7.98 -2.14 -15.56
C PRO A 32 7.60 -1.11 -14.50
N VAL A 33 7.91 0.17 -14.76
CA VAL A 33 7.69 1.29 -13.81
C VAL A 33 6.25 1.39 -13.31
N ARG A 34 5.27 0.91 -14.09
CA ARG A 34 3.85 0.86 -13.69
C ARG A 34 3.65 0.12 -12.37
N TYR A 35 4.43 -0.93 -12.10
CA TYR A 35 4.35 -1.66 -10.82
C TYR A 35 4.79 -0.80 -9.64
N LEU A 36 5.90 -0.06 -9.75
CA LEU A 36 6.34 0.85 -8.70
C LEU A 36 5.30 1.95 -8.47
N VAL A 37 4.78 2.56 -9.54
CA VAL A 37 3.80 3.64 -9.45
C VAL A 37 2.49 3.16 -8.84
N ALA A 38 2.03 1.95 -9.19
CA ALA A 38 0.90 1.33 -8.53
C ALA A 38 1.19 1.13 -7.03
N GLY A 39 2.36 0.62 -6.65
CA GLY A 39 2.75 0.50 -5.24
C GLY A 39 2.76 1.84 -4.49
N ILE A 40 3.20 2.94 -5.13
CA ILE A 40 3.11 4.29 -4.56
C ILE A 40 1.65 4.69 -4.33
N GLY A 41 0.75 4.40 -5.30
CA GLY A 41 -0.68 4.70 -5.18
C GLY A 41 -1.36 3.99 -4.01
N ASP A 42 -0.96 2.75 -3.75
CA ASP A 42 -1.41 1.98 -2.59
C ASP A 42 -0.88 2.59 -1.28
N ALA A 43 0.46 2.74 -1.20
CA ALA A 43 1.15 3.21 -0.01
C ALA A 43 0.76 4.63 0.41
N MET A 44 0.36 5.49 -0.54
CA MET A 44 -0.15 6.84 -0.25
C MET A 44 -1.39 6.85 0.65
N SER A 45 -2.25 5.82 0.57
CA SER A 45 -3.47 5.74 1.40
C SER A 45 -3.16 5.48 2.88
N THR A 46 -2.04 4.77 3.16
CA THR A 46 -1.68 4.21 4.47
C THR A 46 -1.83 5.20 5.61
N TYR A 47 -1.20 6.38 5.51
CA TYR A 47 -1.22 7.37 6.60
C TYR A 47 -2.64 7.84 6.91
N TYR A 48 -3.39 8.17 5.87
CA TYR A 48 -4.70 8.80 6.01
C TYR A 48 -5.73 7.82 6.54
N GLU A 49 -5.70 6.56 6.09
CA GLU A 49 -6.57 5.52 6.60
C GLU A 49 -6.20 5.13 8.04
N ALA A 50 -4.91 4.93 8.32
CA ALA A 50 -4.44 4.64 9.68
C ALA A 50 -4.77 5.79 10.65
N ARG A 51 -4.63 7.05 10.24
CA ARG A 51 -5.03 8.22 11.04
C ARG A 51 -6.54 8.25 11.28
N CYS A 52 -7.35 7.97 10.26
CA CYS A 52 -8.81 7.89 10.42
C CYS A 52 -9.21 6.81 11.45
N CYS A 53 -8.59 5.63 11.39
CA CYS A 53 -8.79 4.57 12.37
C CYS A 53 -8.26 4.96 13.77
N PHE A 54 -7.13 5.65 13.84
CA PHE A 54 -6.55 6.10 15.11
C PHE A 54 -7.46 7.11 15.82
N GLU A 55 -7.98 8.11 15.09
CA GLU A 55 -8.87 9.16 15.62
C GLU A 55 -10.27 8.64 15.98
N ASN A 56 -10.75 7.59 15.31
CA ASN A 56 -12.00 6.94 15.66
C ASN A 56 -11.83 5.97 16.83
N GLU A 57 -12.30 6.33 18.02
CA GLU A 57 -12.20 5.51 19.26
C GLU A 57 -12.78 4.09 19.13
N LYS A 58 -13.73 3.88 18.20
CA LYS A 58 -14.38 2.58 17.99
C LYS A 58 -13.71 1.71 16.92
N ALA A 59 -12.75 2.26 16.18
CA ALA A 59 -12.09 1.51 15.11
C ALA A 59 -11.10 0.49 15.67
N THR A 60 -10.97 -0.64 14.98
CA THR A 60 -9.95 -1.66 15.20
C THR A 60 -9.11 -1.82 13.94
N ASN A 61 -7.84 -2.17 14.10
CA ASN A 61 -6.94 -2.53 13.02
C ASN A 61 -7.21 -3.97 12.52
N MET A 62 -6.37 -4.46 11.59
CA MET A 62 -6.58 -5.77 10.93
C MET A 62 -6.37 -6.96 11.88
N VAL A 63 -5.70 -6.75 13.01
CA VAL A 63 -5.48 -7.78 14.05
C VAL A 63 -6.49 -7.67 15.21
N GLY A 64 -7.52 -6.84 15.07
CA GLY A 64 -8.59 -6.69 16.07
C GLY A 64 -8.22 -5.87 17.30
N ALA A 65 -7.14 -5.08 17.23
CA ALA A 65 -6.68 -4.21 18.30
C ALA A 65 -6.87 -2.72 17.94
N ARG A 66 -6.64 -1.81 18.90
CA ARG A 66 -6.56 -0.38 18.59
C ARG A 66 -5.30 -0.06 17.79
N PRO A 67 -5.35 0.88 16.84
CA PRO A 67 -4.16 1.38 16.16
C PRO A 67 -3.11 1.89 17.15
N THR A 68 -1.85 1.51 16.94
CA THR A 68 -0.75 1.93 17.83
C THR A 68 -0.13 3.25 17.36
N LEU A 69 0.52 3.98 18.28
CA LEU A 69 1.31 5.17 17.92
C LEU A 69 2.42 4.83 16.92
N THR A 70 3.03 3.64 17.05
CA THR A 70 4.05 3.15 16.11
C THR A 70 3.48 3.00 14.70
N ALA A 71 2.30 2.37 14.54
CA ALA A 71 1.69 2.21 13.23
C ALA A 71 1.37 3.57 12.59
N LEU A 72 0.87 4.52 13.37
CA LEU A 72 0.60 5.88 12.89
C LEU A 72 1.88 6.59 12.43
N ALA A 73 2.97 6.50 13.21
CA ALA A 73 4.25 7.10 12.86
C ALA A 73 4.87 6.47 11.59
N LEU A 74 4.75 5.16 11.40
CA LEU A 74 5.21 4.48 10.19
C LEU A 74 4.38 4.91 8.97
N GLY A 75 3.06 5.04 9.11
CA GLY A 75 2.20 5.59 8.06
C GLY A 75 2.60 7.03 7.68
N GLU A 76 2.81 7.90 8.67
CA GLU A 76 3.24 9.29 8.43
C GLU A 76 4.60 9.34 7.72
N LEU A 77 5.57 8.54 8.17
CA LEU A 77 6.89 8.44 7.53
C LEU A 77 6.77 7.91 6.09
N CYS A 78 5.93 6.91 5.85
CA CYS A 78 5.63 6.40 4.51
C CYS A 78 5.17 7.54 3.61
N CYS A 79 4.15 8.29 4.04
CA CYS A 79 3.64 9.45 3.30
C CYS A 79 4.74 10.46 2.98
N LYS A 80 5.53 10.87 3.98
CA LYS A 80 6.64 11.81 3.81
C LYS A 80 7.66 11.35 2.77
N ILE A 81 8.10 10.09 2.84
CA ILE A 81 9.06 9.52 1.89
C ILE A 81 8.50 9.56 0.47
N LEU A 82 7.23 9.19 0.28
CA LEU A 82 6.60 9.19 -1.04
C LEU A 82 6.55 10.59 -1.65
N PHE A 83 6.22 11.62 -0.85
CA PHE A 83 6.24 13.02 -1.32
C PHE A 83 7.65 13.52 -1.66
N GLU A 84 8.66 13.13 -0.88
CA GLU A 84 10.04 13.60 -1.08
C GLU A 84 10.82 12.85 -2.18
N SER A 85 10.52 11.57 -2.36
CA SER A 85 11.33 10.62 -3.14
C SER A 85 10.57 9.93 -4.27
N GLY A 86 9.23 9.92 -4.28
CA GLY A 86 8.40 9.15 -5.21
C GLY A 86 8.70 9.43 -6.69
N ILE A 87 8.80 10.72 -7.06
CA ILE A 87 9.12 11.11 -8.44
C ILE A 87 10.54 10.63 -8.82
N LYS A 88 11.51 10.79 -7.93
CA LYS A 88 12.91 10.39 -8.17
C LYS A 88 13.05 8.88 -8.28
N ALA A 89 12.34 8.12 -7.45
CA ALA A 89 12.27 6.67 -7.52
C ALA A 89 11.66 6.18 -8.84
N ARG A 90 10.57 6.82 -9.31
CA ARG A 90 9.99 6.55 -10.63
C ARG A 90 11.02 6.77 -11.74
N GLU A 91 11.74 7.88 -11.71
CA GLU A 91 12.80 8.17 -12.71
C GLU A 91 13.97 7.17 -12.62
N ALA A 92 14.29 6.67 -11.43
CA ALA A 92 15.31 5.63 -11.25
C ALA A 92 14.91 4.30 -11.91
N VAL A 93 13.66 3.86 -11.75
CA VAL A 93 13.14 2.64 -12.41
C VAL A 93 13.03 2.82 -13.93
N LEU A 94 12.63 4.00 -14.42
CA LEU A 94 12.65 4.30 -15.87
C LEU A 94 14.05 4.18 -16.47
N LYS A 95 15.10 4.45 -15.68
CA LYS A 95 16.50 4.31 -16.06
C LYS A 95 17.10 2.96 -15.68
N GLN A 96 16.30 2.07 -15.08
CA GLN A 96 16.73 0.76 -14.58
C GLN A 96 17.93 0.85 -13.62
N GLN A 97 17.89 1.81 -12.71
CA GLN A 97 18.97 2.09 -11.76
C GLN A 97 18.47 1.99 -10.32
N VAL A 98 19.27 1.37 -9.47
CA VAL A 98 19.10 1.44 -8.02
C VAL A 98 19.69 2.75 -7.52
N THR A 99 18.87 3.53 -6.81
CA THR A 99 19.27 4.81 -6.23
C THR A 99 18.78 4.89 -4.78
N PRO A 100 19.37 5.76 -3.94
CA PRO A 100 18.88 5.94 -2.57
C PRO A 100 17.40 6.35 -2.48
N ASP A 101 16.88 7.12 -3.44
CA ASP A 101 15.46 7.47 -3.49
C ASP A 101 14.58 6.26 -3.84
N LEU A 102 15.06 5.36 -4.72
CA LEU A 102 14.36 4.11 -5.01
C LEU A 102 14.31 3.20 -3.78
N GLU A 103 15.42 3.01 -3.08
CA GLU A 103 15.49 2.19 -1.86
C GLU A 103 14.48 2.67 -0.80
N LYS A 104 14.42 3.99 -0.55
CA LYS A 104 13.45 4.57 0.38
C LYS A 104 12.01 4.27 -0.03
N VAL A 105 11.69 4.39 -1.33
CA VAL A 105 10.32 4.13 -1.82
C VAL A 105 9.99 2.64 -1.79
N ILE A 106 10.97 1.76 -2.03
CA ILE A 106 10.79 0.31 -1.87
C ILE A 106 10.45 -0.02 -0.41
N GLU A 107 11.18 0.55 0.55
CA GLU A 107 10.88 0.40 1.98
C GLU A 107 9.50 0.96 2.33
N ALA A 108 9.16 2.15 1.81
CA ALA A 108 7.86 2.78 2.05
C ALA A 108 6.70 1.92 1.52
N ASN A 109 6.80 1.43 0.28
CA ASN A 109 5.78 0.62 -0.36
C ASN A 109 5.61 -0.77 0.28
N THR A 110 6.63 -1.26 1.00
CA THR A 110 6.63 -2.64 1.51
C THR A 110 6.50 -2.69 3.02
N LEU A 111 7.48 -2.13 3.73
CA LEU A 111 7.57 -2.23 5.19
C LEU A 111 6.67 -1.20 5.86
N LEU A 112 6.82 0.08 5.50
CA LEU A 112 6.11 1.16 6.19
C LEU A 112 4.61 1.12 5.88
N SER A 113 4.26 0.94 4.60
CA SER A 113 2.87 0.74 4.19
C SER A 113 2.30 -0.54 4.79
N GLY A 114 3.04 -1.66 4.70
CA GLY A 114 2.61 -2.96 5.22
C GLY A 114 2.24 -2.93 6.70
N VAL A 115 3.18 -2.50 7.56
CA VAL A 115 2.93 -2.42 9.01
C VAL A 115 1.93 -1.30 9.32
N GLY A 116 2.02 -0.18 8.60
CA GLY A 116 1.15 0.98 8.77
C GLY A 116 -0.33 0.65 8.53
N PHE A 117 -0.66 -0.11 7.49
CA PHE A 117 -2.05 -0.49 7.21
C PHE A 117 -2.52 -1.61 8.15
N GLU A 118 -1.70 -2.64 8.38
CA GLU A 118 -2.13 -3.83 9.12
C GLU A 118 -2.37 -3.48 10.60
N SER A 119 -1.42 -2.76 11.20
CA SER A 119 -1.47 -2.34 12.60
C SER A 119 -2.14 -0.99 12.81
N GLY A 120 -2.32 -0.17 11.76
CA GLY A 120 -2.96 1.15 11.82
C GLY A 120 -4.42 1.17 11.38
N GLY A 121 -4.81 0.31 10.44
CA GLY A 121 -6.19 0.15 9.97
C GLY A 121 -6.45 0.66 8.55
N LEU A 122 -7.53 0.15 7.96
CA LEU A 122 -8.06 0.53 6.65
C LEU A 122 -9.38 1.28 6.82
N ALA A 123 -9.70 2.18 5.89
CA ALA A 123 -10.88 3.02 5.92
C ALA A 123 -11.53 3.10 4.52
N CYS A 124 -11.81 4.31 4.04
CA CYS A 124 -12.63 4.53 2.83
C CYS A 124 -11.91 4.17 1.53
N ALA A 125 -10.61 4.46 1.41
CA ALA A 125 -9.89 4.33 0.14
C ALA A 125 -9.85 2.86 -0.30
N HIS A 126 -9.50 1.96 0.62
CA HIS A 126 -9.53 0.53 0.35
C HIS A 126 -10.94 -0.02 0.15
N ALA A 127 -11.95 0.49 0.87
CA ALA A 127 -13.35 0.08 0.68
C ALA A 127 -13.84 0.44 -0.74
N ILE A 128 -13.52 1.64 -1.24
CA ILE A 128 -13.83 2.05 -2.61
C ILE A 128 -13.08 1.17 -3.60
N ALA A 129 -11.76 0.97 -3.43
CA ALA A 129 -10.95 0.13 -4.32
C ALA A 129 -11.50 -1.31 -4.43
N GLN A 130 -11.93 -1.90 -3.31
CA GLN A 130 -12.59 -3.21 -3.30
C GLN A 130 -13.92 -3.17 -4.07
N GLY A 131 -14.73 -2.11 -3.90
CA GLY A 131 -15.97 -1.91 -4.66
C GLY A 131 -15.74 -1.80 -6.17
N LEU A 132 -14.67 -1.13 -6.60
CA LEU A 132 -14.31 -0.97 -8.02
C LEU A 132 -14.06 -2.31 -8.73
N THR A 133 -13.65 -3.35 -7.99
CA THR A 133 -13.46 -4.71 -8.54
C THR A 133 -14.76 -5.35 -9.06
N ALA A 134 -15.94 -4.82 -8.69
CA ALA A 134 -17.21 -5.26 -9.24
C ALA A 134 -17.36 -4.91 -10.74
N SER A 135 -16.63 -3.90 -11.23
CA SER A 135 -16.57 -3.58 -12.65
C SER A 135 -15.50 -4.42 -13.34
N LYS A 136 -15.92 -5.35 -14.21
CA LYS A 136 -15.00 -6.18 -15.02
C LYS A 136 -14.05 -5.35 -15.89
N HIS A 137 -14.45 -4.15 -16.29
CA HIS A 137 -13.55 -3.28 -17.05
C HIS A 137 -12.43 -2.74 -16.15
N ILE A 138 -12.75 -2.36 -14.92
CA ILE A 138 -11.75 -1.81 -13.99
C ILE A 138 -10.83 -2.93 -13.51
N GLU A 139 -11.40 -4.04 -13.04
CA GLU A 139 -10.66 -5.20 -12.52
C GLU A 139 -9.60 -5.72 -13.51
N LYS A 140 -9.92 -5.76 -14.81
CA LYS A 140 -8.99 -6.27 -15.83
C LYS A 140 -7.90 -5.30 -16.25
N ASN A 141 -8.14 -3.99 -16.13
CA ASN A 141 -7.27 -2.99 -16.75
C ASN A 141 -6.43 -2.19 -15.75
N PHE A 142 -6.82 -2.19 -14.47
CA PHE A 142 -6.18 -1.38 -13.44
C PHE A 142 -5.59 -2.24 -12.32
N MET A 143 -4.42 -1.83 -11.85
CA MET A 143 -3.72 -2.47 -10.74
C MET A 143 -4.33 -2.03 -9.40
N HIS A 144 -4.07 -2.81 -8.34
CA HIS A 144 -4.59 -2.54 -7.00
C HIS A 144 -4.36 -1.09 -6.54
N GLY A 145 -3.11 -0.64 -6.53
CA GLY A 145 -2.79 0.71 -6.08
C GLY A 145 -3.26 1.83 -6.99
N GLU A 146 -3.57 1.56 -8.26
CA GLU A 146 -4.26 2.52 -9.13
C GLU A 146 -5.73 2.70 -8.68
N MET A 147 -6.40 1.61 -8.28
CA MET A 147 -7.75 1.66 -7.71
C MET A 147 -7.77 2.28 -6.31
N VAL A 148 -6.77 1.99 -5.47
CA VAL A 148 -6.63 2.61 -4.14
C VAL A 148 -6.40 4.11 -4.27
N ALA A 149 -5.50 4.54 -5.16
CA ALA A 149 -5.28 5.96 -5.44
C ALA A 149 -6.56 6.66 -5.94
N ALA A 150 -7.38 6.00 -6.75
CA ALA A 150 -8.66 6.54 -7.18
C ALA A 150 -9.70 6.65 -6.06
N GLY A 151 -9.67 5.74 -5.08
CA GLY A 151 -10.53 5.81 -3.88
C GLY A 151 -10.03 6.76 -2.80
N PHE A 152 -8.78 7.19 -2.88
CA PHE A 152 -8.18 8.16 -1.96
C PHE A 152 -8.59 9.62 -2.26
N VAL A 153 -8.79 9.95 -3.54
CA VAL A 153 -9.20 11.29 -4.02
C VAL A 153 -10.70 11.49 -3.85
#